data_AF-X1V426-F1
#
_entry.id   AF-X1V426-F1
#
_cell.length_a   1.000
_cell.length_b   1.000
_cell.length_c   1.000
_cell.angle_alpha   90.00
_cell.angle_beta   90.00
_cell.angle_gamma   90.00
#
_symmetry.space_group_name_H-M   'P 1'
#
loop_
_entity.id
_entity.type
_entity.pdbx_description
1 polymer ?
#
loop_
_entity_poly.entity_id
_entity_poly.type
_entity_poly.pdbx_seq_one_letter_code
_entity_poly.pdbx_strand_id
1 'polypeptide(L)'
;MKYKETIPVVNEIISQYDIKLTVRQIYYRLISDPYNLFENTKSRYTQFDKMLVVARERGEVDHTSIEDRTREALGGDFDYGSPQEFLRSEIDSLKNCWQDYIMEMWKDQEHKIEVWVEKDALSNLIFQVA
;
A
#
# COMPACT_ATOMS: atom_id res chain seq x y z
N MET A 1 4.27 -9.98 23.54
CA MET A 1 4.79 -8.77 22.89
C MET A 1 4.59 -7.62 23.87
N LYS A 2 5.66 -6.87 24.16
CA LYS A 2 5.67 -5.83 25.19
C LYS A 2 5.64 -4.45 24.52
N TYR A 3 4.63 -3.65 24.87
CA TYR A 3 4.38 -2.34 24.28
C TYR A 3 5.62 -1.43 24.27
N LYS A 4 6.27 -1.26 25.43
CA LYS A 4 7.44 -0.39 25.62
C LYS A 4 8.68 -0.80 24.83
N GLU A 5 8.78 -2.08 24.45
CA GLU A 5 9.90 -2.58 23.64
C GLU A 5 9.57 -2.50 22.15
N THR A 6 8.29 -2.67 21.76
CA THR A 6 7.92 -2.78 20.34
C THR A 6 7.73 -1.42 19.66
N ILE A 7 7.10 -0.44 20.32
CA ILE A 7 6.79 0.86 19.69
C ILE A 7 8.03 1.67 19.29
N PRO A 8 9.11 1.72 20.09
CA PRO A 8 10.35 2.39 19.66
C PRO A 8 10.93 1.78 18.38
N VAL A 9 10.93 0.45 18.27
CA VAL A 9 11.44 -0.27 17.09
C VAL A 9 10.53 -0.03 15.88
N VAL A 10 9.21 0.10 16.07
CA VAL A 10 8.30 0.48 14.99
C VAL A 10 8.67 1.84 14.40
N ASN A 11 8.92 2.84 15.24
CA ASN A 11 9.32 4.18 14.76
C ASN A 11 10.68 4.17 14.09
N GLU A 12 11.62 3.35 14.59
CA GLU A 12 12.92 3.13 13.94
C GLU A 12 12.78 2.49 12.56
N ILE A 13 11.94 1.45 12.44
CA ILE A 13 11.66 0.82 11.14
C ILE A 13 11.05 1.83 10.19
N ILE A 14 10.06 2.62 10.64
CA ILE A 14 9.41 3.64 9.80
C ILE A 14 10.40 4.69 9.31
N SER A 15 11.33 5.15 10.15
CA SER A 15 12.29 6.18 9.78
C SER A 15 13.37 5.72 8.80
N GLN A 16 13.52 4.41 8.60
CA GLN A 16 14.48 3.83 7.63
C GLN A 16 13.99 3.87 6.18
N TYR A 17 12.73 4.23 5.93
CA TYR A 17 12.16 4.22 4.58
C TYR A 17 11.60 5.59 4.22
N ASP A 18 11.89 6.03 3.00
CA ASP A 18 11.27 7.22 2.39
C ASP A 18 9.84 6.93 1.88
N ILE A 19 9.40 5.67 1.96
CA ILE A 19 8.07 5.22 1.55
C ILE A 19 7.23 4.82 2.77
N LYS A 20 5.92 4.96 2.66
CA LYS A 20 4.99 4.48 3.68
C LYS A 20 4.93 2.95 3.67
N LEU A 21 5.00 2.35 4.85
CA LEU A 21 4.90 0.91 5.03
C LEU A 21 3.48 0.51 5.46
N THR A 22 3.06 -0.68 5.07
CA THR A 22 1.84 -1.30 5.61
C THR A 22 2.09 -1.92 6.98
N VAL A 23 1.02 -2.12 7.76
CA VAL A 23 1.07 -2.80 9.07
C VAL A 23 1.75 -4.17 8.96
N ARG A 24 1.44 -4.93 7.89
CA ARG A 24 2.03 -6.24 7.63
C ARG A 24 3.52 -6.17 7.32
N GLN A 25 3.97 -5.17 6.55
CA GLN A 25 5.40 -4.97 6.27
C GLN A 25 6.18 -4.66 7.55
N ILE A 26 5.65 -3.77 8.40
CA ILE A 26 6.26 -3.45 9.70
C ILE A 26 6.32 -4.71 10.57
N TYR A 27 5.22 -5.46 10.66
CA TYR A 27 5.18 -6.72 11.41
C TYR A 27 6.24 -7.72 10.94
N TYR A 28 6.41 -7.90 9.63
CA TYR A 28 7.42 -8.81 9.10
C TYR A 28 8.85 -8.36 9.40
N ARG A 29 9.12 -7.05 9.44
CA ARG A 29 10.43 -6.54 9.86
C ARG A 29 10.70 -6.83 11.34
N LEU A 30 9.71 -6.69 12.21
CA LEU A 30 9.86 -6.95 13.65
C LEU A 30 10.19 -8.42 13.97
N ILE A 31 9.72 -9.37 13.15
CA ILE A 31 9.94 -10.81 13.34
C ILE A 31 11.11 -11.38 12.53
N SER A 32 11.71 -10.56 11.66
CA SER A 32 12.85 -10.95 10.82
C SER A 32 14.14 -10.31 11.35
N ASP A 33 15.27 -10.75 10.82
CA ASP A 33 16.57 -10.11 11.03
C ASP A 33 16.52 -8.62 10.65
N PRO A 34 17.04 -7.69 11.47
CA PRO A 34 17.84 -7.88 12.68
C PRO A 34 17.06 -8.07 14.00
N TYR A 35 15.74 -7.83 14.01
CA TYR A 35 15.00 -7.62 15.26
C TYR A 35 14.55 -8.92 15.95
N ASN A 36 14.02 -9.88 15.19
CA ASN A 36 13.58 -11.20 15.68
C ASN A 36 12.78 -11.15 17.02
N LEU A 37 11.92 -10.15 17.22
CA LEU A 37 11.35 -9.82 18.54
C LEU A 37 10.32 -10.84 19.04
N PHE A 38 9.66 -11.56 18.14
CA PHE A 38 8.63 -12.54 18.47
C PHE A 38 8.38 -13.51 17.32
N GLU A 39 7.81 -14.67 17.64
CA GLU A 39 7.46 -15.70 16.66
C GLU A 39 6.36 -15.25 15.68
N ASN A 40 6.49 -15.68 14.43
CA ASN A 40 5.52 -15.43 13.38
C ASN A 40 4.25 -16.26 13.56
N THR A 41 3.32 -15.78 14.39
CA THR A 41 2.01 -16.40 14.58
C THR A 41 0.88 -15.42 14.31
N LYS A 42 -0.27 -15.93 13.87
CA LYS A 42 -1.48 -15.11 13.65
C LYS A 42 -1.91 -14.36 14.91
N SER A 43 -1.79 -14.99 16.08
CA SER A 43 -2.10 -14.37 17.37
C SER A 43 -1.21 -13.16 17.66
N ARG A 44 0.10 -13.25 17.37
CA ARG A 44 1.04 -12.13 17.53
C ARG A 44 0.74 -10.99 16.57
N TYR A 45 0.39 -11.30 15.32
CA TYR A 45 -0.07 -10.29 14.36
C TYR A 45 -1.29 -9.53 14.87
N THR A 46 -2.33 -10.24 15.31
CA THR A 46 -3.54 -9.60 15.86
C THR A 46 -3.23 -8.79 17.13
N GLN A 47 -2.31 -9.25 17.96
CA GLN A 47 -1.86 -8.49 19.13
C GLN A 47 -1.12 -7.21 18.71
N PHE A 48 -0.26 -7.29 17.69
CA PHE A 48 0.49 -6.17 17.12
C PHE A 48 -0.42 -5.11 16.54
N ASP A 49 -1.40 -5.53 15.74
CA ASP A 49 -2.38 -4.65 15.11
C ASP A 49 -3.14 -3.82 16.16
N LYS A 50 -3.68 -4.48 17.20
CA LYS A 50 -4.35 -3.79 18.33
C LYS A 50 -3.43 -2.83 19.08
N MET A 51 -2.17 -3.21 19.26
CA MET A 51 -1.18 -2.40 19.94
C MET A 51 -0.84 -1.13 19.14
N LEU A 52 -0.75 -1.26 17.82
CA LEU A 52 -0.44 -0.17 16.91
C LEU A 52 -1.58 0.86 16.83
N VAL A 53 -2.84 0.40 16.93
CA VAL A 53 -4.00 1.29 17.08
C VAL A 53 -3.85 2.19 18.30
N VAL A 54 -3.57 1.61 19.47
CA VAL A 54 -3.40 2.37 20.72
C VAL A 54 -2.23 3.34 20.64
N ALA A 55 -1.10 2.93 20.04
CA ALA A 55 0.07 3.80 19.91
C ALA A 55 -0.19 4.99 18.98
N ARG A 56 -0.94 4.77 17.89
CA ARG A 56 -1.40 5.83 17.01
C ARG A 56 -2.33 6.80 17.74
N GLU A 57 -3.38 6.30 18.39
CA GLU A 57 -4.32 7.13 19.18
C GLU A 57 -3.63 8.00 20.25
N ARG A 58 -2.49 7.56 20.77
CA ARG A 58 -1.67 8.32 21.73
C ARG A 58 -0.67 9.29 21.09
N GLY A 59 -0.57 9.31 19.77
CA GLY A 59 0.42 10.09 19.02
C GLY A 59 1.85 9.56 19.14
N GLU A 60 2.05 8.34 19.65
CA GLU A 60 3.37 7.72 19.79
C GLU A 60 3.91 7.16 18.47
N VAL A 61 3.01 6.89 17.53
CA VAL A 61 3.29 6.55 16.13
C VAL A 61 2.46 7.49 15.25
N ASP A 62 3.11 8.20 14.32
CA ASP A 62 2.39 9.12 13.44
C ASP A 62 1.34 8.38 12.60
N HIS A 63 0.10 8.87 12.64
CA HIS A 63 -1.01 8.31 11.87
C HIS A 63 -0.76 8.35 10.35
N THR A 64 0.05 9.28 9.85
CA THR A 64 0.28 9.43 8.41
C THR A 64 1.42 8.56 7.87
N SER A 65 2.21 7.95 8.76
CA SER A 65 3.41 7.18 8.43
C SER A 65 3.15 5.75 7.92
N ILE A 66 1.94 5.23 8.12
CA ILE A 66 1.56 3.86 7.75
C ILE A 66 0.49 3.90 6.67
N GLU A 67 0.69 3.12 5.62
CA GLU A 67 -0.22 2.97 4.49
C GLU A 67 -1.19 1.80 4.69
N ASP A 68 -2.47 2.01 4.41
CA ASP A 68 -3.48 0.95 4.36
C ASP A 68 -3.81 0.62 2.90
N ARG A 69 -3.10 -0.36 2.34
CA ARG A 69 -3.30 -0.83 0.96
C ARG A 69 -4.52 -1.73 0.78
N THR A 70 -5.15 -2.16 1.87
CA THR A 70 -6.33 -3.05 1.80
C THR A 70 -7.63 -2.27 1.68
N ARG A 71 -7.60 -0.95 1.89
CA ARG A 71 -8.72 -0.07 1.56
C ARG A 71 -8.54 0.46 0.15
N GLU A 72 -9.06 -0.26 -0.81
CA GLU A 72 -9.57 0.42 -1.99
C GLU A 72 -10.77 1.25 -1.53
N ALA A 73 -10.71 2.57 -1.74
CA ALA A 73 -11.91 3.37 -1.71
C ALA A 73 -12.74 2.96 -2.94
N LEU A 74 -13.64 1.99 -2.75
CA LEU A 74 -14.67 1.67 -3.74
C LEU A 74 -15.67 2.83 -3.74
N GLY A 75 -15.38 3.83 -4.57
CA GLY A 75 -16.21 5.02 -4.74
C GLY A 75 -15.94 6.15 -3.74
N GLY A 76 -16.64 7.25 -4.00
CA GLY A 76 -16.69 8.52 -3.27
C GLY A 76 -17.78 9.39 -3.93
N ASP A 77 -18.12 10.53 -3.33
CA ASP A 77 -19.00 11.51 -3.99
C ASP A 77 -18.23 12.13 -5.17
N PHE A 78 -18.40 11.55 -6.36
CA PHE A 78 -18.06 12.18 -7.63
C PHE A 78 -19.24 13.07 -8.05
N ASP A 79 -19.59 14.02 -7.18
CA ASP A 79 -20.65 14.96 -7.46
C ASP A 79 -20.14 16.04 -8.41
N TYR A 80 -20.83 16.19 -9.52
CA TYR A 80 -20.70 17.37 -10.37
C TYR A 80 -21.66 18.43 -9.85
N GLY A 81 -21.15 19.63 -9.56
CA GLY A 81 -21.96 20.75 -9.08
C GLY A 81 -22.98 21.24 -10.12
N SER A 82 -22.85 20.83 -11.39
CA SER A 82 -23.81 21.09 -12.46
C SER A 82 -23.65 20.14 -13.66
N PRO A 83 -24.67 19.99 -14.53
CA PRO A 83 -24.54 19.27 -15.80
C PRO A 83 -23.43 19.79 -16.72
N GLN A 84 -23.13 21.09 -16.67
CA GLN A 84 -22.08 21.72 -17.47
C GLN A 84 -20.68 21.29 -16.99
N GLU A 85 -20.52 21.08 -15.70
CA GLU A 85 -19.27 20.60 -15.11
C GLU A 85 -19.01 19.15 -15.52
N PHE A 86 -20.04 18.29 -15.47
CA PHE A 86 -19.97 16.94 -16.01
C PHE A 86 -19.54 16.92 -17.48
N LEU A 87 -20.26 17.66 -18.34
CA LEU A 87 -19.95 17.75 -19.76
C LEU A 87 -18.52 18.25 -20.02
N ARG A 88 -18.03 19.21 -19.22
CA ARG A 88 -16.66 19.71 -19.34
C ARG A 88 -15.65 18.62 -18.97
N SER A 89 -15.90 17.84 -17.93
CA SER A 89 -15.02 16.74 -17.52
C SER A 89 -14.94 15.64 -18.58
N GLU A 90 -16.08 15.29 -19.21
CA GLU A 90 -16.13 14.30 -20.29
C GLU A 90 -15.40 14.78 -21.54
N ILE A 91 -15.56 16.06 -21.91
CA ILE A 91 -14.83 16.65 -23.04
C ILE A 91 -13.32 16.67 -22.76
N ASP A 92 -12.91 16.97 -21.54
CA ASP A 92 -11.49 16.99 -21.15
C ASP A 92 -10.90 15.57 -21.17
N SER A 93 -11.62 14.59 -20.62
CA SER A 93 -11.27 13.17 -20.68
C SER A 93 -11.10 12.72 -22.15
N LEU A 94 -12.06 13.04 -23.01
CA LEU A 94 -11.98 12.71 -24.44
C LEU A 94 -10.78 13.38 -25.15
N LYS A 95 -10.41 14.61 -24.76
CA LYS A 95 -9.23 15.29 -25.31
C LYS A 95 -7.92 14.65 -24.86
N ASN A 96 -7.90 14.04 -23.68
CA ASN A 96 -6.71 13.48 -23.06
C ASN A 96 -6.63 11.95 -23.16
N CYS A 97 -7.65 11.27 -23.68
CA CYS A 97 -7.74 9.81 -23.74
C CYS A 97 -6.60 9.13 -24.53
N TRP A 98 -5.87 9.88 -25.35
CA TRP A 98 -4.66 9.39 -26.03
C TRP A 98 -3.55 8.97 -25.06
N GLN A 99 -3.55 9.51 -23.83
CA GLN A 99 -2.60 9.13 -22.78
C GLN A 99 -2.84 7.70 -22.27
N ASP A 100 -4.08 7.25 -22.32
CA ASP A 100 -4.51 5.90 -21.93
C ASP A 100 -4.46 4.91 -23.10
N TYR A 101 -4.01 5.35 -24.27
CA TYR A 101 -3.88 4.48 -25.43
C TYR A 101 -2.73 3.50 -25.23
N ILE A 102 -3.07 2.23 -24.98
CA ILE A 102 -2.11 1.14 -24.84
C ILE A 102 -2.20 0.26 -26.09
N MET A 103 -1.06 0.06 -26.74
CA MET A 103 -0.92 -0.94 -27.80
C MET A 103 -0.57 -2.31 -27.19
N GLU A 104 -1.02 -3.38 -27.86
CA GLU A 104 -0.62 -4.73 -27.50
C GLU A 104 0.89 -4.92 -27.74
N MET A 105 1.68 -4.84 -26.66
CA MET A 105 3.15 -4.86 -26.71
C MET A 105 3.72 -6.15 -27.33
N TRP A 106 2.96 -7.24 -27.28
CA TRP A 106 3.39 -8.59 -27.66
C TRP A 106 2.89 -9.04 -29.04
N LYS A 107 2.17 -8.18 -29.78
CA LYS A 107 1.46 -8.55 -31.02
C LYS A 107 2.38 -9.15 -32.09
N ASP A 108 3.59 -8.62 -32.22
CA ASP A 108 4.57 -9.03 -33.24
C ASP A 108 5.70 -9.90 -32.67
N GLN A 109 5.58 -10.34 -31.41
CA GLN A 109 6.56 -11.21 -30.75
C GLN A 109 6.15 -12.67 -30.88
N GLU A 110 7.12 -13.57 -31.05
CA GLU A 110 6.85 -15.02 -31.17
C GLU A 110 6.24 -15.62 -29.89
N HIS A 111 6.52 -15.01 -28.74
CA HIS A 111 6.08 -15.47 -27.43
C HIS A 111 5.48 -14.34 -26.60
N LYS A 112 4.37 -14.61 -25.91
CA LYS A 112 3.76 -13.73 -24.91
C LYS A 112 4.27 -14.11 -23.53
N ILE A 113 4.92 -13.18 -22.82
CA ILE A 113 5.36 -13.41 -21.45
C ILE A 113 4.24 -13.04 -20.49
N GLU A 114 3.95 -13.93 -19.53
CA GLU A 114 3.03 -13.67 -18.44
C GLU A 114 3.77 -13.88 -17.11
N VAL A 115 3.71 -12.87 -16.24
CA VAL A 115 4.38 -12.90 -14.94
C VAL A 115 3.34 -13.10 -13.85
N TRP A 116 3.40 -14.26 -13.19
CA TRP A 116 2.49 -14.60 -12.11
C TRP A 116 3.15 -14.26 -10.77
N VAL A 117 2.52 -13.38 -10.01
CA VAL A 117 3.01 -12.96 -8.68
C VAL A 117 2.07 -13.52 -7.62
N GLU A 118 2.52 -14.54 -6.90
CA GLU A 118 1.72 -15.18 -5.85
C GLU A 118 1.48 -14.26 -4.64
N LYS A 119 2.42 -13.36 -4.35
CA LYS A 119 2.37 -12.48 -3.18
C LYS A 119 2.19 -11.02 -3.60
N ASP A 120 1.01 -10.47 -3.32
CA ASP A 120 0.66 -9.07 -3.60
C ASP A 120 1.67 -8.05 -3.04
N ALA A 121 2.37 -8.35 -1.95
CA ALA A 121 3.44 -7.48 -1.45
C ALA A 121 4.56 -7.20 -2.47
N LEU A 122 4.69 -8.02 -3.52
CA LEU A 122 5.65 -7.86 -4.62
C LEU A 122 5.05 -7.17 -5.85
N SER A 123 3.74 -6.94 -5.92
CA SER A 123 3.06 -6.42 -7.11
C SER A 123 3.63 -5.07 -7.54
N ASN A 124 3.79 -4.12 -6.61
CA ASN A 124 4.36 -2.79 -6.91
C ASN A 124 5.81 -2.84 -7.40
N LEU A 125 6.63 -3.76 -6.90
CA LEU A 125 8.02 -3.88 -7.35
C LEU A 125 8.06 -4.43 -8.79
N ILE A 126 7.24 -5.43 -9.08
CA ILE A 126 7.18 -6.07 -10.40
C ILE A 126 6.53 -5.15 -11.43
N PHE A 127 5.48 -4.41 -11.05
CA PHE A 127 4.78 -3.47 -11.93
C PHE A 127 5.68 -2.34 -12.46
N GLN A 128 6.73 -1.98 -11.74
CA GLN A 128 7.68 -0.96 -12.20
C GLN A 128 8.56 -1.42 -13.37
N VAL A 129 8.70 -2.74 -13.59
CA VAL A 129 9.66 -3.32 -14.55
C VAL A 129 9.01 -4.25 -15.58
N ALA A 130 7.74 -4.60 -15.40
CA ALA A 130 6.98 -5.51 -16.26
C ALA A 130 5.95 -4.80 -17.12
#